data_AF-A0A847G517-F1
#
_entry.id   AF-A0A847G517-F1
#
_cell.length_a   1.000
_cell.length_b   1.000
_cell.length_c   1.000
_cell.angle_alpha   90.00
_cell.angle_beta   90.00
_cell.angle_gamma   90.00
#
_symmetry.space_group_name_H-M   'P 1'
#
loop_
_entity.id
_entity.type
_entity.pdbx_description
1 polymer ?
#
loop_
_entity_poly.entity_id
_entity_poly.type
_entity_poly.pdbx_seq_one_letter_code
_entity_poly.pdbx_strand_id
1 'polypeptide(L)'
;MRKNLNTKTKTDTVLLVFFLLAFGISWLLWIPAALMDPAAGSPISFILYLVGGFGPTIAGLLMIGRTMDRTDQQNVFQRLIDIHRIDWRWGAFILTIFPVLGGLTIQITGSSTAVTRLCPRCRDSPENQGILSP
;
A
#
# COMPACT_ATOMS: atom_id res chain seq x y z
N MET A 1 -13.17 -11.06 38.09
CA MET A 1 -12.13 -10.37 37.30
C MET A 1 -12.74 -9.16 36.58
N ARG A 2 -12.76 -7.97 37.20
CA ARG A 2 -13.18 -6.72 36.54
C ARG A 2 -12.03 -6.23 35.67
N LYS A 3 -12.12 -6.41 34.35
CA LYS A 3 -11.23 -5.73 33.41
C LYS A 3 -11.58 -4.24 33.48
N ASN A 4 -10.61 -3.40 33.87
CA ASN A 4 -10.77 -1.95 33.97
C ASN A 4 -11.31 -1.37 32.66
N LEU A 5 -12.58 -0.96 32.65
CA LEU A 5 -13.22 -0.36 31.47
C LEU A 5 -12.57 0.99 31.08
N ASN A 6 -11.91 1.66 32.03
CA ASN A 6 -11.22 2.94 31.81
C ASN A 6 -9.94 2.86 30.96
N THR A 7 -9.29 1.69 30.89
CA THR A 7 -8.09 1.55 30.03
C THR A 7 -8.46 1.28 28.57
N LYS A 8 -9.64 0.73 28.31
CA LYS A 8 -10.10 0.41 26.96
C LYS A 8 -10.40 1.68 26.16
N THR A 9 -11.19 2.59 26.73
CA THR A 9 -11.58 3.86 26.08
C THR A 9 -10.40 4.77 25.75
N LYS A 10 -9.36 4.83 26.60
CA LYS A 10 -8.16 5.64 26.32
C LYS A 10 -7.39 5.10 25.11
N THR A 11 -7.14 3.80 25.08
CA THR A 11 -6.41 3.15 23.97
C THR A 11 -7.20 3.23 22.67
N ASP A 12 -8.51 3.02 22.73
CA ASP A 12 -9.40 3.12 21.57
C ASP A 12 -9.38 4.54 20.97
N THR A 13 -9.35 5.57 21.82
CA THR A 13 -9.27 6.98 21.38
C THR A 13 -7.94 7.30 20.73
N VAL A 14 -6.83 6.84 21.31
CA VAL A 14 -5.46 7.01 20.77
C VAL A 14 -5.34 6.35 19.38
N LEU A 15 -5.87 5.13 19.23
CA LEU A 15 -5.91 4.42 17.95
C LEU A 15 -6.75 5.17 16.92
N LEU A 16 -7.95 5.64 17.30
CA LEU A 16 -8.81 6.42 16.41
C LEU A 16 -8.12 7.71 15.92
N VAL A 17 -7.46 8.43 16.83
CA VAL A 17 -6.69 9.63 16.47
C VAL A 17 -5.56 9.29 15.50
N PHE A 18 -4.82 8.20 15.74
CA PHE A 18 -3.79 7.73 14.82
C PHE A 18 -4.36 7.42 13.43
N PHE A 19 -5.46 6.67 13.34
CA PHE A 19 -6.10 6.34 12.07
C PHE A 19 -6.60 7.58 11.34
N LEU A 20 -7.26 8.50 12.04
CA LEU A 20 -7.75 9.75 11.47
C LEU A 20 -6.60 10.63 10.95
N LEU A 21 -5.48 10.70 11.67
CA LEU A 21 -4.29 11.41 11.20
C LEU A 21 -3.68 10.73 9.98
N ALA A 22 -3.43 9.42 10.03
CA ALA A 22 -2.82 8.67 8.94
C ALA A 22 -3.67 8.79 7.66
N PHE A 23 -4.98 8.56 7.80
CA PHE A 23 -5.93 8.67 6.70
C PHE A 23 -6.01 10.11 6.19
N GLY A 24 -6.19 11.09 7.09
CA GLY A 24 -6.26 12.50 6.72
C GLY A 24 -5.04 12.97 5.94
N ILE A 25 -3.84 12.61 6.40
CA ILE A 25 -2.57 12.95 5.73
C ILE A 25 -2.46 12.26 4.37
N SER A 26 -2.73 10.94 4.30
CA SER A 26 -2.68 10.21 3.03
C SER A 26 -3.63 10.79 2.00
N TRP A 27 -4.87 11.11 2.37
CA TRP A 27 -5.87 11.68 1.46
C TRP A 27 -5.57 13.14 1.09
N LEU A 28 -5.05 13.95 2.01
CA LEU A 28 -4.59 15.31 1.72
C LEU A 28 -3.48 15.35 0.67
N LEU A 29 -2.67 14.28 0.58
CA LEU A 29 -1.61 14.17 -0.42
C LEU A 29 -2.08 13.48 -1.70
N TRP A 30 -2.94 12.47 -1.60
CA TRP A 30 -3.46 11.74 -2.75
C TRP A 30 -4.54 12.48 -3.54
N ILE A 31 -5.37 13.30 -2.93
CA ILE A 31 -6.39 14.08 -3.65
C ILE A 31 -5.73 15.05 -4.64
N PRO A 32 -4.76 15.90 -4.23
CA PRO A 32 -4.02 16.73 -5.16
C PRO A 32 -3.21 15.91 -6.17
N ALA A 33 -2.59 14.80 -5.75
CA ALA A 33 -1.84 13.94 -6.66
C ALA A 33 -2.71 13.30 -7.74
N ALA A 34 -3.97 12.95 -7.44
CA ALA A 34 -4.92 12.39 -8.38
C ALA A 34 -5.52 13.47 -9.30
N LEU A 35 -5.67 14.70 -8.80
CA LEU A 35 -6.06 15.88 -9.60
C LEU A 35 -4.94 16.30 -10.56
N MET A 36 -3.68 16.12 -10.16
CA MET A 36 -2.52 16.30 -11.02
C MET A 36 -2.39 15.08 -11.94
N ASP A 37 -2.94 15.20 -13.15
CA ASP A 37 -2.98 14.15 -14.16
C ASP A 37 -1.67 13.30 -14.19
N PRO A 38 -1.73 12.00 -13.85
CA PRO A 38 -0.58 11.10 -13.97
C PRO A 38 -0.01 11.05 -15.38
N ALA A 39 -0.83 11.30 -16.41
CA ALA A 39 -0.40 11.32 -17.81
C ALA A 39 0.50 12.53 -18.14
N ALA A 40 0.48 13.58 -17.31
CA ALA A 40 1.36 14.74 -17.49
C ALA A 40 2.82 14.43 -17.12
N GLY A 41 3.13 13.24 -16.57
CA GLY A 41 4.49 12.83 -16.24
C GLY A 41 5.17 13.74 -15.21
N SER A 42 4.39 14.49 -14.43
CA SER A 42 4.93 15.45 -13.48
C SER A 42 5.63 14.71 -12.34
N PRO A 43 6.94 14.90 -12.11
CA PRO A 43 7.66 14.26 -11.01
C PRO A 43 7.06 14.62 -9.64
N ILE A 44 6.37 15.76 -9.56
CA ILE A 44 5.68 16.22 -8.35
C ILE A 44 4.50 15.32 -7.99
N SER A 45 3.65 14.92 -8.95
CA SER A 45 2.51 14.04 -8.64
C SER A 45 2.98 12.67 -8.15
N PHE A 46 4.07 12.15 -8.71
CA PHE A 46 4.70 10.91 -8.25
C PHE A 46 5.24 11.04 -6.82
N ILE A 47 5.93 12.15 -6.50
CA ILE A 47 6.41 12.40 -5.14
C ILE A 47 5.25 12.52 -4.16
N LEU A 48 4.19 13.27 -4.48
CA LEU A 48 3.01 13.37 -3.60
C LEU A 48 2.36 12.01 -3.38
N TYR A 49 2.26 11.18 -4.42
CA TYR A 49 1.71 9.84 -4.31
C TYR A 49 2.55 8.95 -3.38
N LEU A 50 3.87 8.98 -3.53
CA LEU A 50 4.82 8.26 -2.67
C LEU A 50 4.73 8.73 -1.21
N VAL A 51 4.79 10.04 -0.98
CA VAL A 51 4.73 10.62 0.37
C VAL A 51 3.35 10.35 1.01
N GLY A 52 2.27 10.36 0.22
CA GLY A 52 0.94 9.94 0.67
C GLY A 52 0.90 8.49 1.16
N GLY A 53 1.67 7.61 0.54
CA GLY A 53 1.87 6.23 0.99
C GLY A 53 2.59 6.12 2.34
N PHE A 54 3.43 7.09 2.68
CA PHE A 54 4.07 7.20 4.01
C PHE A 54 3.19 7.90 5.07
N GLY A 55 1.92 8.18 4.78
CA GLY A 55 0.98 8.82 5.72
C GLY A 55 0.93 8.19 7.12
N PRO A 56 0.90 6.85 7.27
CA PRO A 56 0.95 6.20 8.58
C PRO A 56 2.26 6.46 9.33
N THR A 57 3.39 6.51 8.62
CA THR A 57 4.71 6.81 9.19
C THR A 57 4.75 8.25 9.70
N ILE A 58 4.23 9.21 8.90
CA ILE A 58 4.14 10.62 9.29
C ILE A 58 3.20 10.80 10.48
N ALA A 59 2.04 10.14 10.49
CA ALA A 59 1.10 10.17 11.61
C ALA A 59 1.72 9.61 12.90
N GLY A 60 2.46 8.50 12.79
CA GLY A 60 3.21 7.93 13.90
C GLY A 60 4.27 8.89 14.43
N LEU A 61 5.04 9.53 13.53
CA LEU A 61 6.06 10.50 13.89
C LEU A 61 5.47 11.73 14.59
N LEU A 62 4.36 12.27 14.08
CA LEU A 62 3.64 13.40 14.69
C LEU A 62 3.10 13.05 16.08
N MET A 63 2.62 11.83 16.27
CA MET A 63 2.09 11.37 17.55
C MET A 63 3.21 11.18 18.59
N ILE A 64 4.32 10.57 18.20
CA ILE A 64 5.53 10.45 19.04
C ILE A 64 6.04 11.86 19.39
N GLY A 65 6.11 12.76 18.40
CA GLY A 65 6.53 14.15 18.58
C GLY A 65 5.70 14.94 19.58
N ARG A 66 4.39 14.67 19.65
CA ARG A 66 3.43 15.33 20.55
C ARG A 66 3.37 14.72 21.95
N THR A 67 3.71 13.45 22.10
CA THR A 67 3.44 12.68 23.33
C THR A 67 4.70 12.32 24.12
N MET A 68 5.87 12.23 23.45
CA MET A 68 7.14 11.82 24.05
C MET A 68 8.16 12.95 24.05
N ASP A 69 8.93 13.00 25.12
CA ASP A 69 10.03 13.95 25.30
C ASP A 69 11.21 13.62 24.37
N ARG A 70 12.09 14.59 24.10
CA ARG A 70 13.16 14.45 23.08
C ARG A 70 14.08 13.25 23.31
N THR A 71 14.31 12.87 24.57
CA THR A 71 15.13 11.72 24.95
C THR A 71 14.45 10.39 24.63
N ASP A 72 13.12 10.31 24.78
CA ASP A 72 12.33 9.11 24.46
C ASP A 72 12.13 8.95 22.95
N GLN A 73 12.07 10.06 22.21
CA GLN A 73 12.04 10.05 20.74
C GLN A 73 13.26 9.34 20.15
N GLN A 74 14.46 9.63 20.67
CA GLN A 74 15.70 9.02 20.19
C GLN A 74 15.75 7.51 20.48
N ASN A 75 15.23 7.05 21.62
CA ASN A 75 15.13 5.62 21.94
C ASN A 75 14.18 4.87 20.99
N VAL A 76 13.05 5.48 20.61
CA VAL A 76 12.13 4.88 19.64
C VAL A 76 12.76 4.85 18.24
N PHE A 77 13.47 5.92 17.85
CA PHE A 77 14.15 6.01 16.57
C PHE A 77 15.31 5.01 16.46
N GLN A 78 16.09 4.83 17.52
CA GLN A 78 17.13 3.81 17.59
C GLN A 78 16.54 2.41 17.41
N ARG A 79 15.40 2.11 18.04
CA ARG A 79 14.70 0.83 17.86
C ARG A 79 14.15 0.62 16.44
N LEU A 80 13.73 1.69 15.77
CA LEU A 80 13.25 1.63 14.37
C LEU A 80 14.39 1.44 13.37
N ILE A 81 15.56 2.02 13.65
CA ILE A 81 16.77 1.93 12.81
C ILE A 81 17.59 0.67 13.12
N ASP A 82 17.24 -0.07 14.17
CA ASP A 82 17.87 -1.35 14.53
C ASP A 82 17.47 -2.48 13.56
N ILE A 83 17.89 -2.32 12.30
CA ILE A 83 17.70 -3.24 11.17
C ILE A 83 18.46 -4.56 11.43
N HIS A 84 19.38 -4.57 12.40
CA HIS A 84 20.15 -5.74 12.81
C HIS A 84 19.30 -6.84 13.47
N ARG A 85 17.99 -6.59 13.71
CA ARG A 85 17.04 -7.60 14.20
C ARG A 85 16.38 -8.44 13.11
N ILE A 86 16.56 -8.11 11.83
CA ILE A 86 15.94 -8.85 10.74
C ILE A 86 16.86 -10.01 10.34
N ASP A 87 16.45 -11.24 10.66
CA ASP A 87 17.15 -12.42 10.18
C ASP A 87 17.18 -12.39 8.66
N TRP A 88 18.36 -12.59 8.06
CA TRP A 88 18.53 -12.63 6.59
C TRP A 88 17.54 -13.60 5.91
N ARG A 89 17.12 -14.64 6.63
CA ARG A 89 16.10 -15.62 6.20
C ARG A 89 14.73 -14.98 5.96
N TRP A 90 14.33 -14.01 6.78
CA TRP A 90 13.11 -13.22 6.57
C TRP A 90 13.22 -12.30 5.37
N GLY A 91 14.38 -11.65 5.19
CA GLY A 91 14.65 -10.86 3.98
C GLY A 91 14.56 -11.69 2.71
N ALA A 92 15.17 -12.88 2.70
CA ALA A 92 15.09 -13.83 1.60
C ALA A 92 13.67 -14.36 1.36
N PHE A 93 12.91 -14.63 2.42
CA PHE A 93 11.51 -15.07 2.30
C PHE A 93 10.65 -14.01 1.64
N ILE A 94 10.73 -12.74 2.08
CA ILE A 94 10.00 -11.62 1.49
C ILE A 94 10.42 -11.42 0.03
N LEU A 95 11.73 -11.46 -0.25
CA LEU A 95 12.25 -11.33 -1.61
C LEU A 95 11.79 -12.47 -2.53
N THR A 96 11.59 -13.67 -2.00
CA THR A 96 11.18 -14.85 -2.77
C THR A 96 9.67 -14.90 -3.00
N ILE A 97 8.86 -14.34 -2.10
CA ILE A 97 7.40 -14.41 -2.21
C ILE A 97 6.88 -13.63 -3.42
N PHE A 98 7.45 -12.46 -3.70
CA PHE A 98 7.08 -11.63 -4.85
C PHE A 98 7.30 -12.32 -6.21
N PRO A 99 8.49 -12.88 -6.54
CA PRO A 99 8.71 -13.56 -7.80
C PRO A 99 7.95 -14.89 -7.89
N VAL A 100 7.73 -15.60 -6.79
CA VAL A 100 6.91 -16.84 -6.80
C VAL A 100 5.46 -16.53 -7.13
N LEU A 101 4.86 -15.53 -6.47
CA LEU A 101 3.50 -15.09 -6.77
C LEU A 101 3.40 -14.53 -8.19
N GLY A 102 4.34 -13.68 -8.60
CA GLY A 102 4.41 -13.15 -9.96
C GLY A 102 4.51 -14.26 -11.00
N GLY A 103 5.39 -15.24 -10.80
CA GLY A 103 5.53 -16.41 -11.65
C GLY A 103 4.24 -17.24 -11.75
N LEU A 104 3.56 -17.46 -10.61
CA LEU A 104 2.27 -18.16 -10.59
C LEU A 104 1.20 -17.40 -11.38
N THR A 105 1.12 -16.08 -11.27
CA THR A 105 0.15 -15.28 -12.05
C THR A 105 0.42 -15.35 -13.56
N ILE A 106 1.69 -15.35 -13.97
CA ILE A 106 2.07 -15.48 -15.38
C ILE A 106 1.68 -16.86 -15.91
N GLN A 107 1.86 -17.92 -15.11
CA GLN A 107 1.47 -19.27 -15.50
C GLN A 107 -0.05 -19.44 -15.64
N ILE A 108 -0.83 -18.88 -14.72
CA ILE A 108 -2.30 -18.89 -14.78
C ILE A 108 -2.83 -18.07 -15.96
N THR A 109 -2.17 -16.95 -16.27
CA THR A 109 -2.52 -16.13 -17.44
C THR A 109 -2.14 -16.83 -18.75
N GLY A 110 -0.99 -17.51 -18.78
CA GLY A 110 -0.54 -18.32 -19.92
C GLY A 110 -1.53 -19.42 -20.28
N SER A 111 -2.06 -20.16 -19.30
CA SER A 111 -3.07 -21.21 -19.55
C SER A 111 -4.40 -20.66 -20.09
N SER A 112 -4.77 -19.43 -19.70
CA SER A 112 -6.00 -18.77 -20.18
C SER A 112 -5.89 -18.30 -21.64
N THR A 113 -4.70 -17.85 -22.07
CA THR A 113 -4.48 -17.50 -23.49
C THR A 113 -4.48 -18.71 -24.42
N ALA A 114 -4.06 -19.89 -23.93
CA ALA A 114 -4.16 -21.13 -24.68
C ALA A 114 -5.63 -21.55 -24.92
N VAL A 115 -6.50 -21.42 -23.92
CA VAL A 115 -7.94 -21.69 -24.05
C VAL A 115 -8.61 -20.75 -25.06
N THR A 116 -8.22 -19.47 -25.06
CA THR A 116 -8.77 -18.48 -26.01
C THR A 116 -8.31 -18.74 -27.45
N ARG A 117 -7.10 -19.30 -27.65
CA ARG A 117 -6.61 -19.71 -28.99
C ARG A 117 -7.20 -21.03 -29.48
N LEU A 118 -7.66 -21.90 -28.57
CA LEU A 118 -8.22 -23.21 -28.89
C LEU A 118 -9.73 -23.21 -29.13
N CYS A 119 -10.43 -22.10 -28.86
CA CYS A 119 -11.86 -21.98 -29.13
C CYS A 119 -12.12 -21.10 -30.37
N PRO A 120 -12.02 -21.64 -31.60
CA PRO A 120 -12.38 -20.90 -32.81
C PRO A 120 -13.84 -20.43 -32.80
N ARG A 121 -14.71 -21.07 -32.01
CA ARG A 121 -16.14 -20.73 -31.88
C ARG A 121 -16.41 -19.33 -31.30
N CYS A 122 -15.46 -18.74 -30.55
CA CYS A 122 -15.62 -17.38 -30.01
C CYS A 122 -15.15 -16.28 -30.97
N ARG A 123 -14.43 -16.61 -32.05
CA ARG A 123 -14.03 -15.65 -33.09
C ARG A 123 -15.21 -15.23 -33.96
N ASP A 124 -16.19 -16.12 -34.12
CA ASP A 124 -17.30 -15.94 -35.05
C ASP A 124 -18.56 -15.33 -34.40
N SER A 125 -18.43 -14.69 -33.22
CA SER A 125 -19.56 -13.97 -32.62
C SER A 125 -19.90 -12.73 -33.47
N PRO A 126 -21.15 -12.59 -33.95
CA PRO A 126 -21.55 -11.55 -34.90
C PRO A 126 -21.45 -10.12 -34.36
N GLU A 127 -21.22 -9.94 -33.05
CA GLU A 127 -21.04 -8.63 -32.42
C GLU A 127 -19.77 -7.89 -32.90
N ASN A 128 -18.73 -8.63 -33.33
CA ASN A 128 -17.44 -8.05 -33.75
C ASN A 128 -17.36 -7.70 -35.25
N GLN A 129 -18.39 -8.02 -36.04
CA GLN A 129 -18.40 -7.75 -37.49
C GLN A 129 -18.89 -6.34 -37.86
N GLY A 130 -19.29 -5.51 -36.87
CA GLY A 130 -19.71 -4.13 -37.10
C GLY A 130 -18.57 -3.10 -37.14
N ILE A 131 -17.33 -3.47 -36.82
CA ILE A 131 -16.19 -2.53 -36.71
C ILE A 131 -15.28 -2.55 -37.94
N LEU A 132 -15.45 -3.50 -38.86
CA LEU A 132 -14.80 -3.45 -40.17
C LEU A 132 -15.86 -3.33 -41.26
N SER A 133 -16.19 -2.09 -41.66
CA SER A 133 -16.24 -1.67 -43.07
C SER A 133 -16.79 -0.24 -43.22
N PRO A 134 -16.44 0.48 -44.30
CA PRO A 134 -15.39 0.21 -45.30
C PRO A 134 -14.21 1.21 -45.25
#